data_AF-A0A8J6VCJ8-F1
#
_entry.id   AF-A0A8J6VCJ8-F1
#
_cell.length_a   1.000
_cell.length_b   1.000
_cell.length_c   1.000
_cell.angle_alpha   90.00
_cell.angle_beta   90.00
_cell.angle_gamma   90.00
#
_symmetry.space_group_name_H-M   'P 1'
#
loop_
_entity.id
_entity.type
_entity.pdbx_description
1 polymer ?
#
loop_
_entity_poly.entity_id
_entity_poly.type
_entity_poly.pdbx_seq_one_letter_code
_entity_poly.pdbx_strand_id
1 'polypeptide(L)'
;MTNKFERIDAEVEDRDGILSFSNSMFKLGEFMGALKKAFRYEGLDQLGKLLSQRGGVPTLKEHKHLWFYEGLDCEILRVNGKSWEKGKVRIKVTLEFCPDESEMPQTDSPLDELRKIISQEN
;
A
#
# COMPACT_ATOMS: atom_id res chain seq x y z
N MET A 1 -9.53 -12.16 -14.74
CA MET A 1 -9.84 -11.73 -13.36
C MET A 1 -9.36 -10.31 -13.22
N THR A 2 -10.27 -9.35 -13.19
CA THR A 2 -9.94 -7.93 -13.06
C THR A 2 -9.48 -7.68 -11.63
N ASN A 3 -8.30 -7.08 -11.45
CA ASN A 3 -7.80 -6.70 -10.14
C ASN A 3 -8.70 -5.58 -9.58
N LYS A 4 -9.44 -5.86 -8.51
CA LYS A 4 -10.38 -4.92 -7.85
C LYS A 4 -9.76 -4.21 -6.63
N PHE A 5 -8.49 -4.46 -6.36
CA PHE A 5 -7.80 -3.84 -5.23
C PHE A 5 -7.29 -2.46 -5.62
N GLU A 6 -7.66 -1.47 -4.83
CA GLU A 6 -7.19 -0.10 -4.94
C GLU A 6 -6.16 0.19 -3.84
N ARG A 7 -5.11 0.94 -4.19
CA ARG A 7 -4.08 1.33 -3.22
C ARG A 7 -4.59 2.47 -2.35
N ILE A 8 -4.55 2.26 -1.05
CA ILE A 8 -4.83 3.31 -0.07
C ILE A 8 -3.49 3.97 0.28
N ASP A 9 -3.17 5.02 -0.45
CA ASP A 9 -2.04 5.89 -0.10
C ASP A 9 -2.50 6.81 1.04
N ALA A 10 -2.27 6.38 2.29
CA ALA A 10 -2.61 7.13 3.50
C ALA A 10 -1.83 8.46 3.68
N GLU A 11 -1.29 9.02 2.60
CA GLU A 11 -0.36 10.15 2.64
C GLU A 11 -1.08 11.51 2.59
N VAL A 12 -2.32 11.62 2.08
CA VAL A 12 -3.09 12.89 2.20
C VAL A 12 -4.61 12.72 2.35
N GLU A 13 -5.31 11.97 1.49
CA GLU A 13 -6.78 12.03 1.43
C GLU A 13 -7.48 11.10 2.44
N ASP A 14 -6.89 9.94 2.73
CA ASP A 14 -7.53 8.92 3.59
C ASP A 14 -6.93 8.78 4.99
N ARG A 15 -6.08 9.72 5.41
CA ARG A 15 -5.34 9.60 6.69
C ARG A 15 -6.27 9.40 7.89
N ASP A 16 -7.39 10.13 7.93
CA ASP A 16 -8.41 10.06 8.98
C ASP A 16 -9.52 9.05 8.69
N GLY A 17 -9.48 8.34 7.54
CA GLY A 17 -10.37 7.22 7.28
C GLY A 17 -10.20 6.11 8.32
N ILE A 18 -11.24 5.32 8.53
CA ILE A 18 -11.27 4.32 9.60
C ILE A 18 -11.23 2.91 9.01
N LEU A 19 -10.23 2.15 9.43
CA LEU A 19 -10.14 0.71 9.19
C LEU A 19 -10.81 -0.02 10.35
N SER A 20 -11.90 -0.73 10.06
CA SER A 20 -12.67 -1.49 11.05
C SER A 20 -12.49 -2.98 10.86
N PHE A 21 -12.20 -3.67 11.95
CA PHE A 21 -12.24 -5.12 12.09
C PHE A 21 -13.36 -5.50 13.05
N SER A 22 -13.71 -6.79 13.13
CA SER A 22 -14.79 -7.27 13.99
C SER A 22 -14.61 -6.94 15.48
N ASN A 23 -13.38 -6.69 15.93
CA ASN A 23 -13.03 -6.47 17.33
C ASN A 23 -12.23 -5.18 17.61
N SER A 24 -11.93 -4.40 16.57
CA SER A 24 -11.04 -3.25 16.70
C SER A 24 -11.23 -2.27 15.56
N MET A 25 -10.89 -1.00 15.79
CA MET A 25 -10.94 0.04 14.77
C MET A 25 -9.71 0.93 14.91
N PHE A 26 -9.16 1.36 13.78
CA PHE A 26 -7.97 2.20 13.72
C PHE A 26 -8.15 3.29 12.69
N LYS A 27 -7.58 4.47 12.93
CA LYS A 27 -7.36 5.42 11.85
C LYS A 27 -6.37 4.83 10.85
N LEU A 28 -6.63 4.97 9.56
CA LEU A 28 -5.78 4.47 8.49
C LEU A 28 -4.36 5.00 8.61
N GLY A 29 -4.18 6.28 8.92
CA GLY A 29 -2.86 6.88 9.14
C GLY A 29 -2.10 6.26 10.31
N GLU A 30 -2.78 5.95 11.42
CA GLU A 30 -2.16 5.31 12.60
C GLU A 30 -1.80 3.86 12.31
N PHE A 31 -2.72 3.12 11.68
CA PHE A 31 -2.50 1.74 11.27
C PHE A 31 -1.33 1.64 10.29
N MET A 32 -1.30 2.49 9.25
CA MET A 32 -0.20 2.54 8.28
C MET A 32 1.12 2.97 8.92
N GLY A 33 1.08 3.89 9.88
CA GLY A 33 2.24 4.26 10.68
C GLY A 33 2.80 3.08 11.47
N ALA A 34 1.93 2.31 12.13
CA ALA A 34 2.30 1.09 12.85
C ALA A 34 2.85 0.01 11.90
N LEU A 35 2.19 -0.20 10.76
CA LEU A 35 2.62 -1.16 9.73
C LEU A 35 4.01 -0.83 9.18
N LYS A 36 4.25 0.43 8.78
CA LYS A 36 5.56 0.91 8.31
C LYS A 36 6.64 0.73 9.37
N LYS A 37 6.32 0.96 10.66
CA LYS A 37 7.25 0.73 11.78
C LYS A 37 7.55 -0.76 11.96
N ALA A 38 6.53 -1.62 12.01
CA ALA A 38 6.68 -3.06 12.21
C ALA A 38 7.61 -3.67 11.15
N PHE A 39 7.42 -3.33 9.88
CA PHE A 39 8.27 -3.81 8.78
C PHE A 39 9.70 -3.25 8.83
N ARG A 40 9.89 -1.99 9.26
CA ARG A 40 11.22 -1.38 9.36
C ARG A 40 12.08 -2.00 10.47
N TYR A 41 11.48 -2.34 11.59
CA TYR A 41 12.20 -2.86 12.75
C TYR A 41 12.30 -4.38 12.70
N GLU A 42 11.16 -5.07 12.85
CA GLU A 42 11.11 -6.53 13.04
C GLU A 42 10.96 -7.28 11.72
N GLY A 43 10.17 -6.75 10.78
CA GLY A 43 9.92 -7.43 9.50
C GLY A 43 11.19 -7.65 8.69
N LEU A 44 12.07 -6.65 8.63
CA LEU A 44 13.36 -6.78 7.94
C LEU A 44 14.30 -7.77 8.63
N ASP A 45 14.31 -7.82 9.97
CA ASP A 45 15.12 -8.80 10.71
C ASP A 45 14.62 -10.22 10.47
N GLN A 46 13.30 -10.41 10.44
CA GLN A 46 12.69 -11.69 10.14
C GLN A 46 12.98 -12.14 8.71
N LEU A 47 12.92 -11.22 7.73
CA LEU A 47 13.33 -11.49 6.35
C LEU A 47 14.81 -11.96 6.29
N GLY A 48 15.70 -11.27 7.01
CA GLY A 48 17.10 -11.66 7.15
C GLY A 48 17.28 -13.08 7.69
N LYS A 49 16.54 -13.44 8.75
CA LYS A 49 16.56 -14.78 9.33
C LYS A 49 16.06 -15.84 8.35
N LEU A 50 14.94 -15.60 7.69
CA LEU A 50 14.34 -16.53 6.72
C LEU A 50 15.26 -16.80 5.52
N LEU A 51 16.01 -15.78 5.08
CA LEU A 51 16.92 -15.89 3.95
C LEU A 51 18.35 -16.26 4.35
N SER A 52 18.65 -16.44 5.64
CA SER A 52 20.01 -16.72 6.14
C SER A 52 20.63 -17.96 5.50
N GLN A 53 19.86 -19.03 5.30
CA GLN A 53 20.31 -20.26 4.62
C GLN A 53 20.59 -20.08 3.12
N ARG A 54 20.18 -18.94 2.54
CA ARG A 54 20.36 -18.61 1.12
C ARG A 54 21.41 -17.50 0.90
N GLY A 55 22.20 -17.18 1.93
CA GLY A 55 23.17 -16.08 1.90
C GLY A 55 22.71 -14.80 2.60
N GLY A 56 21.45 -14.75 3.05
CA GLY A 56 20.89 -13.64 3.80
C GLY A 56 20.58 -12.40 2.96
N VAL A 57 20.20 -11.34 3.65
CA VAL A 57 20.06 -9.99 3.08
C VAL A 57 20.75 -8.98 4.00
N PRO A 58 21.21 -7.82 3.49
CA PRO A 58 21.82 -6.80 4.33
C PRO A 58 20.86 -6.28 5.42
N THR A 59 21.01 -6.74 6.67
CA THR A 59 20.17 -6.32 7.81
C THR A 59 20.94 -5.51 8.87
N LEU A 60 22.21 -5.20 8.62
CA LEU A 60 23.02 -4.34 9.48
C LEU A 60 22.32 -2.99 9.74
N LYS A 61 22.53 -2.43 10.93
CA LYS A 61 21.79 -1.26 11.43
C LYS A 61 21.90 -0.05 10.48
N GLU A 62 23.08 0.13 9.89
CA GLU A 62 23.40 1.15 8.89
C GLU A 62 22.64 0.94 7.57
N HIS A 63 22.32 -0.30 7.19
CA HIS A 63 21.60 -0.61 5.94
C HIS A 63 20.07 -0.64 6.12
N LYS A 64 19.56 -0.75 7.35
CA LYS A 64 18.10 -0.84 7.59
C LYS A 64 17.31 0.33 7.01
N HIS A 65 17.84 1.55 7.09
CA HIS A 65 17.15 2.71 6.53
C HIS A 65 17.15 2.69 4.98
N LEU A 66 18.21 2.21 4.36
CA LEU A 66 18.33 2.15 2.90
C LEU A 66 17.22 1.30 2.26
N TRP A 67 16.83 0.20 2.91
CA TRP A 67 15.72 -0.64 2.46
C TRP A 67 14.41 0.12 2.25
N PHE A 68 14.16 1.23 2.95
CA PHE A 68 12.87 1.94 2.91
C PHE A 68 12.94 3.36 2.34
N TYR A 69 14.14 3.85 2.01
CA TYR A 69 14.34 5.22 1.54
C TYR A 69 15.12 5.26 0.22
N GLU A 70 16.44 5.10 0.30
CA GLU A 70 17.38 5.32 -0.82
C GLU A 70 17.57 4.10 -1.73
N GLY A 71 17.33 2.91 -1.19
CA GLY A 71 17.60 1.62 -1.84
C GLY A 71 19.03 1.13 -1.66
N LEU A 72 19.18 -0.19 -1.78
CA LEU A 72 20.45 -0.90 -1.73
C LEU A 72 20.89 -1.33 -3.12
N ASP A 73 22.19 -1.22 -3.40
CA ASP A 73 22.76 -1.65 -4.67
C ASP A 73 22.58 -3.16 -4.84
N CYS A 74 22.13 -3.56 -6.03
CA CYS A 74 21.90 -4.95 -6.40
C CYS A 74 21.99 -5.15 -7.92
N GLU A 75 22.01 -6.40 -8.35
CA GLU A 75 21.84 -6.78 -9.75
C GLU A 75 20.63 -7.70 -9.89
N ILE A 76 19.84 -7.51 -10.96
CA ILE A 76 18.69 -8.36 -11.27
C ILE A 76 18.90 -8.99 -12.64
N LEU A 77 18.70 -10.31 -12.73
CA LEU A 77 18.56 -11.01 -14.00
C LEU A 77 17.08 -11.40 -14.17
N ARG A 78 16.41 -10.81 -15.17
CA ARG A 78 15.00 -11.10 -15.47
C ARG A 78 14.91 -12.31 -16.39
N VAL A 79 13.81 -13.06 -16.31
CA VAL A 79 13.54 -14.22 -17.20
C VAL A 79 13.60 -13.81 -18.68
N ASN A 80 13.07 -12.64 -19.02
CA ASN A 80 13.11 -12.07 -20.37
C ASN A 80 14.25 -11.04 -20.54
N GLY A 81 15.14 -10.93 -19.56
CA GLY A 81 16.28 -10.03 -19.56
C GLY A 81 17.45 -10.63 -20.35
N LYS A 82 18.12 -9.82 -21.15
CA LYS A 82 19.28 -10.27 -21.94
C LYS A 82 20.57 -10.37 -21.12
N SER A 83 20.65 -9.70 -19.97
CA SER A 83 21.84 -9.63 -19.12
C SER A 83 21.47 -9.23 -17.68
N TRP A 84 22.43 -9.31 -16.76
CA TRP A 84 22.32 -8.73 -15.43
C TRP A 84 22.20 -7.21 -15.50
N GLU A 85 21.25 -6.65 -14.77
CA GLU A 85 20.99 -5.21 -14.68
C GLU A 85 21.39 -4.69 -13.29
N LYS A 86 22.43 -3.85 -13.22
CA LYS A 86 22.80 -3.13 -12.00
C LYS A 86 21.76 -2.07 -11.67
N GLY A 87 21.41 -1.94 -10.40
CA GLY A 87 20.47 -0.93 -9.92
C GLY A 87 20.35 -0.92 -8.41
N LYS A 88 19.25 -0.35 -7.92
CA LYS A 88 18.92 -0.32 -6.49
C LYS A 88 17.57 -0.96 -6.22
N VAL A 89 17.47 -1.69 -5.12
CA VAL A 89 16.20 -2.24 -4.60
C VAL A 89 15.80 -1.57 -3.30
N ARG A 90 14.51 -1.29 -3.15
CA ARG A 90 13.90 -0.83 -1.89
C ARG A 90 12.54 -1.50 -1.70
N ILE A 91 12.11 -1.59 -0.46
CA ILE A 91 10.81 -2.07 -0.05
C ILE A 91 9.90 -0.87 0.17
N LYS A 92 8.74 -0.90 -0.49
CA LYS A 92 7.60 -0.04 -0.17
C LYS A 92 6.49 -0.90 0.43
N VAL A 93 5.92 -0.44 1.52
CA VAL A 93 4.77 -1.08 2.17
C VAL A 93 3.53 -0.28 1.80
N THR A 94 2.61 -0.91 1.09
CA THR A 94 1.34 -0.36 0.64
C THR A 94 0.20 -1.18 1.21
N LEU A 95 -0.93 -0.52 1.48
CA LEU A 95 -2.17 -1.18 1.85
C LEU A 95 -3.11 -1.12 0.64
N GLU A 96 -3.75 -2.24 0.34
CA GLU A 96 -4.72 -2.34 -0.74
C GLU A 96 -6.07 -2.77 -0.16
N PHE A 97 -7.15 -2.17 -0.66
CA PHE A 97 -8.52 -2.43 -0.22
C PHE A 97 -9.40 -2.75 -1.42
N CYS A 98 -10.31 -3.70 -1.22
CA CYS A 98 -11.30 -4.10 -2.21
C CYS A 98 -12.67 -4.00 -1.54
N PRO A 99 -13.52 -3.04 -1.90
CA PRO A 99 -14.90 -3.00 -1.42
C PRO A 99 -15.69 -4.19 -1.99
N ASP A 100 -16.62 -4.73 -1.20
CA ASP A 100 -17.46 -5.87 -1.60
C ASP A 100 -18.46 -5.52 -2.71
N GLU A 101 -19.02 -4.31 -2.65
CA GLU A 101 -19.85 -3.75 -3.72
C GLU A 101 -19.01 -2.75 -4.52
N SER A 102 -18.90 -2.94 -5.83
CA SER A 102 -18.36 -1.90 -6.71
C SER A 102 -19.23 -0.67 -6.50
N GLU A 103 -18.62 0.46 -6.17
CA GLU A 103 -19.30 1.75 -6.33
C GLU A 103 -19.77 1.81 -7.78
N MET A 104 -21.04 1.48 -8.03
CA MET A 104 -21.70 2.07 -9.17
C MET A 104 -21.50 3.57 -8.94
N PRO A 105 -20.89 4.31 -9.88
CA PRO A 105 -20.83 5.75 -9.72
C PRO A 105 -22.25 6.18 -9.36
N GLN A 106 -22.39 6.93 -8.27
CA GLN A 106 -23.63 7.64 -8.02
C GLN A 106 -23.77 8.66 -9.16
N THR A 107 -24.17 8.17 -10.34
CA THR A 107 -24.84 8.96 -11.34
C THR A 107 -26.00 9.56 -10.58
N ASP A 108 -26.00 10.90 -10.54
CA ASP A 108 -27.04 11.76 -9.97
C ASP A 108 -28.31 10.97 -9.72
N SER A 109 -28.61 10.73 -8.43
CA SER A 109 -29.80 9.98 -8.03
C SER A 109 -30.98 10.47 -8.87
N PRO A 110 -31.83 9.60 -9.44
CA PRO A 110 -32.99 10.04 -10.22
C PRO A 110 -33.86 11.05 -9.46
N LEU A 111 -33.79 11.06 -8.12
CA LEU A 111 -34.41 12.06 -7.26
C LEU A 111 -33.79 13.47 -7.36
N ASP A 112 -32.49 13.59 -7.58
CA ASP A 112 -31.81 14.89 -7.70
C ASP A 112 -32.12 15.57 -9.04
N GLU A 113 -32.36 14.81 -10.11
CA GLU A 113 -32.95 15.36 -11.34
C GLU A 113 -34.36 15.90 -11.10
N LEU A 114 -35.21 15.17 -10.35
CA LEU A 114 -36.57 15.63 -10.01
C LEU A 114 -36.57 16.90 -9.16
N ARG A 115 -35.64 17.03 -8.20
CA ARG A 115 -35.49 18.25 -7.38
C ARG A 115 -35.11 19.46 -8.22
N LYS A 116 -34.25 19.30 -9.23
CA LYS A 116 -33.90 20.37 -10.18
C LYS A 116 -35.13 20.81 -10.99
N ILE A 117 -35.92 19.87 -11.49
CA ILE A 117 -37.14 20.16 -12.27
C ILE A 117 -38.15 20.94 -11.42
N ILE A 118 -38.41 20.51 -10.19
CA ILE A 118 -39.37 21.17 -9.28
C ILE A 118 -38.92 22.59 -8.92
N SER A 119 -37.62 22.84 -8.83
CA SER A 119 -37.08 24.18 -8.52
C SER A 119 -37.15 25.19 -9.68
N GLN A 120 -37.46 24.74 -10.90
CA GLN A 120 -37.58 25.58 -12.10
C GLN A 120 -39.04 25.92 -12.47
N GLU A 121 -40.04 25.34 -11.79
CA GLU A 121 -41.47 25.59 -12.04
C GLU A 121 -42.10 26.71 -11.17
N ASN A 122 -41.28 27.61 -10.60
CA ASN A 122 -41.76 28.84 -9.94
C ASN A 122 -41.01 30.09 -10.44
#